data_AF-A0A6L3MJC6-F1
#
_entry.id   AF-A0A6L3MJC6-F1
#
_cell.length_a   1.000
_cell.length_b   1.000
_cell.length_c   1.000
_cell.angle_alpha   90.00
_cell.angle_beta   90.00
_cell.angle_gamma   90.00
#
_symmetry.space_group_name_H-M   'P 1'
#
loop_
_entity.id
_entity.type
_entity.pdbx_description
1 polymer ?
#
loop_
_entity_poly.entity_id
_entity_poly.type
_entity_poly.pdbx_seq_one_letter_code
_entity_poly.pdbx_strand_id
1 'polypeptide(L)'
;MKQFLFSSVATAIFAFSGTAMAANFVAGKDYTVVANPGTVQVPGKIEVREFFWYGCPHCFKLEPHMQTWLRNIPKDVNFIRTPASMNPLWEQGARGYYVSEALGIRKKTHLPLFHAIHEGGQQIFDQKSQARF
;
A
#
# COMPACT_ATOMS: atom_id res chain seq x y z
N MET A 1 -54.25 14.49 -18.90
CA MET A 1 -53.64 13.15 -18.81
C MET A 1 -52.22 13.09 -19.40
N LYS A 2 -51.34 14.06 -19.12
CA LYS A 2 -49.92 14.04 -19.56
C LYS A 2 -48.91 14.35 -18.43
N GLN A 3 -49.40 14.84 -17.29
CA GLN A 3 -48.59 15.19 -16.11
C GLN A 3 -48.27 13.95 -15.23
N PHE A 4 -49.08 12.89 -15.33
CA PHE A 4 -48.94 11.69 -14.49
C PHE A 4 -47.96 10.65 -15.04
N LEU A 5 -47.52 10.77 -16.30
CA LEU A 5 -46.57 9.84 -16.91
C LEU A 5 -45.10 10.21 -16.61
N PHE A 6 -44.81 11.46 -16.22
CA PHE A 6 -43.45 11.87 -15.82
C PHE A 6 -43.13 11.55 -14.36
N SER A 7 -44.14 11.35 -13.50
CA SER A 7 -43.92 11.09 -12.08
C SER A 7 -43.54 9.64 -11.77
N SER A 8 -43.86 8.67 -12.65
CA SER A 8 -43.54 7.25 -12.43
C SER A 8 -42.11 6.87 -12.78
N VAL A 9 -41.38 7.68 -13.55
CA VAL A 9 -39.96 7.41 -13.88
C VAL A 9 -39.03 7.87 -12.75
N ALA A 10 -39.43 8.87 -11.96
CA ALA A 10 -38.61 9.42 -10.87
C ALA A 10 -38.48 8.48 -9.65
N THR A 11 -39.48 7.61 -9.41
CA THR A 11 -39.48 6.71 -8.23
C THR A 11 -38.61 5.46 -8.41
N ALA A 12 -38.29 5.07 -9.65
CA ALA A 12 -37.50 3.86 -9.91
C ALA A 12 -35.98 4.03 -9.66
N ILE A 13 -35.47 5.27 -9.59
CA ILE A 13 -34.03 5.53 -9.46
C ILE A 13 -33.56 5.51 -7.99
N PHE A 14 -34.45 5.66 -7.01
CA PHE A 14 -34.09 5.67 -5.59
C PHE A 14 -33.86 4.27 -4.96
N ALA A 15 -34.21 3.19 -5.67
CA ALA A 15 -34.13 1.83 -5.13
C ALA A 15 -32.75 1.18 -5.27
N PHE A 16 -31.81 1.78 -6.03
CA PHE A 16 -30.44 1.29 -6.09
C PHE A 16 -29.56 2.00 -5.04
N SER A 17 -30.05 2.06 -3.81
CA SER A 17 -29.17 2.29 -2.65
C SER A 17 -28.36 1.03 -2.47
N GLY A 18 -27.22 0.93 -3.15
CA GLY A 18 -26.27 -0.17 -2.99
C GLY A 18 -25.93 -0.30 -1.52
N THR A 19 -26.44 -1.34 -0.87
CA THR A 19 -25.99 -1.74 0.46
C THR A 19 -24.51 -2.06 0.33
N ALA A 20 -23.64 -1.11 0.66
CA ALA A 20 -22.24 -1.38 0.85
C ALA A 20 -22.17 -2.47 1.92
N MET A 21 -21.81 -3.69 1.52
CA MET A 21 -21.53 -4.74 2.49
C MET A 21 -20.26 -4.33 3.21
N ALA A 22 -20.42 -3.62 4.33
CA ALA A 22 -19.31 -3.34 5.21
C ALA A 22 -18.76 -4.69 5.66
N ALA A 23 -17.49 -4.95 5.35
CA ALA A 23 -16.81 -6.12 5.88
C ALA A 23 -16.77 -5.99 7.41
N ASN A 24 -17.27 -7.02 8.10
CA ASN A 24 -17.26 -7.08 9.56
C ASN A 24 -15.87 -7.52 10.03
N PHE A 25 -14.94 -6.59 10.14
CA PHE A 25 -13.61 -6.83 10.72
C PHE A 25 -13.68 -6.84 12.26
N VAL A 26 -13.09 -7.85 12.88
CA VAL A 26 -13.12 -8.08 14.32
C VAL A 26 -11.74 -7.82 14.92
N ALA A 27 -11.67 -6.89 15.88
CA ALA A 27 -10.46 -6.61 16.64
C ALA A 27 -9.99 -7.88 17.40
N GLY A 28 -8.68 -8.13 17.39
CA GLY A 28 -8.07 -9.34 17.96
C GLY A 28 -8.14 -10.58 17.04
N LYS A 29 -8.82 -10.49 15.90
CA LYS A 29 -8.84 -11.53 14.86
C LYS A 29 -8.25 -11.03 13.55
N ASP A 30 -8.85 -9.99 12.97
CA ASP A 30 -8.47 -9.48 11.66
C ASP A 30 -7.43 -8.35 11.76
N TYR A 31 -7.42 -7.63 12.89
CA TYR A 31 -6.44 -6.59 13.19
C TYR A 31 -6.22 -6.46 14.71
N THR A 32 -5.09 -5.87 15.07
CA THR A 32 -4.75 -5.55 16.46
C THR A 32 -4.74 -4.04 16.65
N VAL A 33 -5.43 -3.56 17.69
CA VAL A 33 -5.32 -2.16 18.11
C VAL A 33 -4.02 -1.99 18.90
N VAL A 34 -3.15 -1.10 18.42
CA VAL A 34 -1.89 -0.79 19.12
C VAL A 34 -2.21 0.03 20.36
N ALA A 35 -1.74 -0.42 21.53
CA ALA A 35 -2.03 0.23 22.81
C ALA A 35 -1.47 1.66 22.92
N ASN A 36 -0.31 1.89 22.30
CA ASN A 36 0.38 3.18 22.28
C ASN A 36 0.54 3.64 20.83
N PRO A 37 -0.47 4.32 20.25
CA PRO A 37 -0.36 4.81 18.89
C PRO A 37 0.75 5.86 18.78
N GLY A 38 1.57 5.74 17.73
CA GLY A 38 2.58 6.75 17.41
C GLY A 38 1.97 8.01 16.79
N THR A 39 2.81 9.02 16.56
CA THR A 39 2.41 10.20 15.80
C THR A 39 2.39 9.89 14.30
N VAL A 40 1.40 10.44 13.60
CA VAL A 40 1.35 10.39 12.13
C VAL A 40 2.31 11.42 11.52
N GLN A 41 2.86 11.12 10.35
CA GLN A 41 3.80 12.02 9.66
C GLN A 41 3.13 13.29 9.11
N VAL A 42 1.86 13.20 8.73
CA VAL A 42 1.08 14.32 8.18
C VAL A 42 -0.17 14.53 9.04
N PRO A 43 -0.19 15.56 9.92
CA PRO A 43 -1.36 15.87 10.73
C PRO A 43 -2.62 16.06 9.89
N GLY A 44 -3.74 15.52 10.35
CA GLY A 44 -5.04 15.60 9.65
C GLY A 44 -5.22 14.61 8.50
N LYS A 45 -4.24 13.74 8.21
CA LYS A 45 -4.39 12.62 7.27
C LYS A 45 -4.41 11.27 7.97
N ILE A 46 -5.10 10.31 7.34
CA ILE A 46 -5.08 8.90 7.75
C ILE A 46 -3.77 8.29 7.28
N GLU A 47 -2.91 7.87 8.20
CA GLU A 47 -1.65 7.20 7.86
C GLU A 47 -1.89 5.70 7.61
N VAL A 48 -1.46 5.22 6.44
CA VAL A 48 -1.39 3.78 6.13
C VAL A 48 0.08 3.45 5.87
N ARG A 49 0.66 2.61 6.73
CA ARG A 49 2.08 2.25 6.69
C ARG A 49 2.26 0.78 6.34
N GLU A 50 3.02 0.54 5.29
CA GLU A 50 3.51 -0.80 4.95
C GLU A 50 4.92 -0.99 5.51
N PHE A 51 5.10 -2.02 6.33
CA PHE A 51 6.44 -2.50 6.70
C PHE A 51 6.83 -3.66 5.78
N PHE A 52 7.99 -3.56 5.13
CA PHE A 52 8.40 -4.55 4.13
C PHE A 52 9.89 -4.82 4.15
N TRP A 53 10.33 -5.88 3.48
CA TRP A 53 11.73 -6.12 3.15
C TRP A 53 11.83 -6.62 1.71
N TYR A 54 12.83 -6.18 0.94
CA TYR A 54 12.97 -6.58 -0.47
C TYR A 54 13.20 -8.08 -0.70
N GLY A 55 13.68 -8.82 0.31
CA GLY A 55 13.81 -10.28 0.25
C GLY A 55 12.59 -11.05 0.77
N CYS A 56 11.53 -10.36 1.20
CA CYS A 56 10.34 -10.98 1.78
C CYS A 56 9.37 -11.46 0.68
N PRO A 57 9.16 -12.78 0.50
CA PRO A 57 8.31 -13.30 -0.57
C PRO A 57 6.83 -12.93 -0.41
N HIS A 58 6.35 -12.73 0.81
CA HIS A 58 4.98 -12.26 1.05
C HIS A 58 4.80 -10.80 0.65
N CYS A 59 5.81 -9.98 0.89
CA CYS A 59 5.83 -8.57 0.52
C CYS A 59 5.81 -8.43 -1.01
N PHE A 60 6.61 -9.24 -1.72
CA PHE A 60 6.56 -9.29 -3.18
C PHE A 60 5.20 -9.73 -3.73
N LYS A 61 4.60 -10.79 -3.17
CA LYS A 61 3.26 -11.25 -3.57
C LYS A 61 2.16 -10.23 -3.33
N LEU A 62 2.35 -9.34 -2.35
CA LEU A 62 1.39 -8.29 -2.01
C LEU A 62 1.44 -7.11 -3.00
N GLU A 63 2.58 -6.86 -3.66
CA GLU A 63 2.79 -5.68 -4.51
C GLU A 63 1.72 -5.49 -5.61
N PRO A 64 1.29 -6.51 -6.40
CA PRO A 64 0.25 -6.31 -7.42
C PRO A 64 -1.06 -5.76 -6.84
N HIS A 65 -1.44 -6.20 -5.63
CA HIS A 65 -2.62 -5.70 -4.92
C HIS A 65 -2.39 -4.27 -4.40
N MET A 66 -1.21 -4.01 -3.83
CA MET A 66 -0.84 -2.66 -3.36
C MET A 66 -0.80 -1.65 -4.50
N GLN A 67 -0.21 -1.98 -5.64
CA GLN A 67 -0.18 -1.09 -6.80
C GLN A 67 -1.60 -0.77 -7.30
N THR A 68 -2.51 -1.73 -7.22
CA THR A 68 -3.92 -1.53 -7.58
C THR A 68 -4.63 -0.61 -6.60
N TRP A 69 -4.41 -0.78 -5.30
CA TRP A 69 -4.97 0.09 -4.28
C TRP A 69 -4.38 1.51 -4.34
N LEU A 70 -3.06 1.64 -4.52
CA LEU A 70 -2.36 2.93 -4.59
C LEU A 70 -2.82 3.82 -5.75
N ARG A 71 -3.26 3.24 -6.87
CA ARG A 71 -3.84 3.99 -7.99
C ARG A 71 -5.19 4.64 -7.64
N ASN A 72 -5.91 4.07 -6.68
CA ASN A 72 -7.26 4.48 -6.28
C ASN A 72 -7.30 5.00 -4.83
N ILE A 73 -6.14 5.39 -4.29
CA ILE A 73 -6.04 5.75 -2.88
C ILE A 73 -6.87 7.01 -2.56
N PRO A 74 -7.66 7.02 -1.47
CA PRO A 74 -8.40 8.20 -1.05
C PRO A 74 -7.49 9.41 -0.76
N LYS A 75 -8.00 10.63 -0.98
CA LYS A 75 -7.21 11.88 -0.89
C LYS A 75 -6.76 12.23 0.54
N ASP A 76 -7.52 11.78 1.53
CA ASP A 76 -7.28 11.94 2.96
C ASP A 76 -6.28 10.93 3.53
N VAL A 77 -5.84 9.95 2.73
CA VAL A 77 -4.83 8.97 3.13
C VAL A 77 -3.42 9.44 2.78
N ASN A 78 -2.50 9.26 3.73
CA ASN A 78 -1.06 9.35 3.55
C ASN A 78 -0.47 7.94 3.58
N PHE A 79 -0.13 7.40 2.42
CA PHE A 79 0.54 6.10 2.34
C PHE A 79 2.05 6.24 2.38
N ILE A 80 2.68 5.39 3.19
CA ILE A 80 4.12 5.38 3.40
C ILE A 80 4.63 3.95 3.52
N ARG A 81 5.86 3.73 3.08
CA ARG A 81 6.57 2.46 3.25
C ARG A 81 7.73 2.65 4.22
N THR A 82 7.88 1.70 5.13
CA THR A 82 9.01 1.61 6.04
C THR A 82 9.71 0.28 5.80
N PRO A 83 10.91 0.26 5.19
CA PRO A 83 11.67 -0.97 5.11
C PRO A 83 12.06 -1.44 6.52
N ALA A 84 11.81 -2.70 6.83
CA ALA A 84 12.19 -3.32 8.08
C ALA A 84 13.71 -3.56 8.09
N SER A 85 14.38 -3.16 9.17
CA SER A 85 15.82 -3.32 9.38
C SER A 85 16.11 -4.20 10.60
N MET A 86 15.54 -5.40 10.62
CA MET A 86 15.56 -6.28 11.81
C MET A 86 16.90 -6.98 12.05
N ASN A 87 17.77 -7.01 11.04
CA ASN A 87 19.11 -7.60 11.10
C ASN A 87 20.02 -6.93 10.03
N PRO A 88 21.34 -7.17 10.05
CA PRO A 88 22.27 -6.54 9.11
C PRO A 88 21.97 -6.80 7.63
N LEU A 89 21.39 -7.96 7.27
CA LEU A 89 21.02 -8.29 5.90
C LEU A 89 19.81 -7.45 5.44
N TRP A 90 18.81 -7.32 6.29
CA TRP A 90 17.59 -6.56 5.98
C TRP A 90 17.87 -5.06 5.91
N GLU A 91 18.76 -4.58 6.79
CA GLU A 91 19.23 -3.20 6.80
C GLU A 91 19.78 -2.75 5.45
N GLN A 92 20.43 -3.65 4.69
CA GLN A 92 20.89 -3.31 3.34
C GLN A 92 19.72 -2.91 2.44
N GLY A 93 18.62 -3.65 2.45
CA GLY A 93 17.42 -3.29 1.69
C GLY A 93 16.79 -1.96 2.16
N ALA A 94 16.86 -1.66 3.46
CA ALA A 94 16.40 -0.39 4.01
C ALA A 94 17.24 0.79 3.53
N ARG A 95 18.58 0.64 3.51
CA ARG A 95 19.50 1.64 2.95
C ARG A 95 19.19 1.90 1.48
N GLY A 96 19.04 0.85 0.67
CA GLY A 96 18.67 0.98 -0.75
C GLY A 96 17.37 1.72 -0.98
N TYR A 97 16.34 1.41 -0.19
CA TYR A 97 15.07 2.13 -0.24
C TYR A 97 15.24 3.63 0.02
N TYR A 98 15.86 4.01 1.14
CA TYR A 98 15.99 5.43 1.51
C TYR A 98 16.97 6.20 0.62
N VAL A 99 18.02 5.55 0.10
CA VAL A 99 18.88 6.14 -0.93
C VAL A 99 18.07 6.40 -2.20
N SER A 100 17.25 5.44 -2.65
CA SER A 100 16.42 5.63 -3.84
C SER A 100 15.37 6.74 -3.68
N GLU A 101 14.86 6.95 -2.46
CA GLU A 101 13.99 8.08 -2.12
C GLU A 101 14.75 9.41 -2.16
N ALA A 102 15.92 9.48 -1.52
CA ALA A 102 16.76 10.67 -1.51
C ALA A 102 17.21 11.09 -2.93
N LEU A 103 17.41 10.12 -3.83
CA LEU A 103 17.73 10.33 -5.23
C LEU A 103 16.49 10.60 -6.12
N GLY A 104 15.27 10.48 -5.58
CA GLY A 104 14.03 10.65 -6.34
C GLY A 104 13.75 9.55 -7.37
N ILE A 105 14.42 8.40 -7.28
CA ILE A 105 14.30 7.29 -8.23
C ILE A 105 13.47 6.11 -7.73
N ARG A 106 12.98 6.13 -6.47
CA ARG A 106 12.24 5.00 -5.87
C ARG A 106 11.12 4.46 -6.75
N LYS A 107 10.32 5.32 -7.40
CA LYS A 107 9.22 4.89 -8.28
C LYS A 107 9.69 4.01 -9.45
N LYS A 108 10.95 4.19 -9.89
CA LYS A 108 11.57 3.41 -10.95
C LYS A 108 12.31 2.17 -10.45
N THR A 109 12.70 2.14 -9.17
CA THR A 109 13.54 1.06 -8.63
C THR A 109 12.78 0.06 -7.76
N HIS A 110 11.71 0.48 -7.07
CA HIS A 110 11.06 -0.34 -6.05
C HIS A 110 10.52 -1.69 -6.56
N LEU A 111 9.65 -1.66 -7.57
CA LEU A 111 9.12 -2.89 -8.17
C LEU A 111 10.22 -3.67 -8.92
N PRO A 112 11.05 -3.03 -9.78
CA PRO A 112 12.11 -3.77 -10.47
C PRO A 112 13.09 -4.48 -9.53
N LEU A 113 13.41 -3.89 -8.36
CA LEU A 113 14.28 -4.52 -7.38
C LEU A 113 13.64 -5.78 -6.77
N PHE A 114 12.34 -5.71 -6.43
CA PHE A 114 11.59 -6.88 -6.00
C PHE A 114 11.60 -7.99 -7.07
N HIS A 115 11.34 -7.65 -8.34
CA HIS A 115 11.37 -8.63 -9.44
C HIS A 115 12.77 -9.24 -9.63
N ALA A 116 13.83 -8.42 -9.61
CA ALA A 116 15.20 -8.89 -9.74
C ALA A 116 15.56 -9.91 -8.65
N ILE A 117 15.12 -9.68 -7.41
CA ILE A 117 15.37 -10.58 -6.29
C ILE A 117 14.51 -11.85 -6.37
N HIS A 118 13.19 -11.72 -6.55
CA HIS A 118 12.26 -12.85 -6.40
C HIS A 118 12.06 -13.69 -7.67
N GLU A 119 12.04 -13.06 -8.84
CA GLU A 119 11.90 -13.76 -10.12
C GLU A 119 13.26 -13.97 -10.78
N GLY A 120 14.14 -12.97 -10.70
CA GLY A 120 15.48 -13.03 -11.26
C GLY A 120 16.51 -13.78 -10.40
N GLY A 121 16.17 -14.12 -9.15
CA GLY A 121 17.07 -14.81 -8.22
C GLY A 121 18.33 -14.02 -7.82
N GLN A 122 18.37 -12.71 -8.12
CA GLN A 122 19.56 -11.89 -7.91
C GLN A 122 19.80 -11.62 -6.42
N GLN A 123 21.05 -11.76 -5.98
CA GLN A 123 21.46 -11.50 -4.60
C GLN A 123 21.79 -10.01 -4.42
N ILE A 124 20.76 -9.16 -4.34
CA ILE A 124 20.90 -7.71 -4.17
C ILE A 124 20.71 -7.34 -2.69
N PHE A 125 21.63 -7.81 -1.85
CA PHE A 125 21.55 -7.66 -0.39
C PHE A 125 22.82 -7.05 0.22
N ASP A 126 23.59 -6.30 -0.57
CA ASP A 126 24.72 -5.51 -0.10
C ASP A 126 24.80 -4.18 -0.84
N GLN A 127 25.65 -3.26 -0.35
CA GLN A 127 25.81 -1.94 -0.95
C GLN A 127 26.28 -2.00 -2.42
N LYS A 128 27.18 -2.94 -2.77
CA LYS A 128 27.80 -3.00 -4.08
C LYS A 128 26.82 -3.47 -5.15
N SER A 129 26.03 -4.50 -4.84
CA SER A 129 24.97 -5.02 -5.69
C SER A 129 23.86 -4.00 -5.88
N GLN A 130 23.46 -3.28 -4.83
CA GLN A 130 22.47 -2.21 -4.93
C GLN A 130 22.94 -1.02 -5.76
N ALA A 131 24.20 -0.60 -5.63
CA ALA A 131 24.74 0.51 -6.41
C ALA A 131 24.87 0.20 -7.92
N ARG A 132 24.90 -1.09 -8.29
CA ARG A 132 24.96 -1.54 -9.69
C ARG A 132 23.59 -1.68 -10.34
N PHE A 133 22.54 -1.81 -9.51
CA PHE A 133 21.17 -1.96 -9.94
C PHE A 133 20.55 -0.60 -10.29
#